data_AF-A0AB36CHJ7-F1
#
_entry.id   AF-A0AB36CHJ7-F1
#
_cell.length_a   1.000
_cell.length_b   1.000
_cell.length_c   1.000
_cell.angle_alpha   90.00
_cell.angle_beta   90.00
_cell.angle_gamma   90.00
#
_symmetry.space_group_name_H-M   'P 1'
#
loop_
_entity.id
_entity.type
_entity.pdbx_description
1 polymer ?
#
loop_
_entity_poly.entity_id
_entity_poly.type
_entity_poly.pdbx_seq_one_letter_code
_entity_poly.pdbx_strand_id
1 'polypeptide(L)' 'MYLAVILMFMVAGMLVGGAWSAYKQGSKFWTVMAAVLALAAAAAAIAWMIGEMQ' A
#
# COMPACT_ATOMS: atom_id res chain seq x y z
N MET A 1 12.15 -10.02 -11.92
CA MET A 1 10.82 -10.58 -12.26
C MET A 1 9.73 -9.60 -11.79
N TYR A 2 9.19 -8.76 -12.70
CA TYR A 2 8.29 -7.64 -12.36
C TYR A 2 6.96 -8.03 -11.67
N LEU A 3 6.61 -9.31 -11.65
CA LEU A 3 5.39 -9.83 -11.01
C LEU A 3 5.31 -9.44 -9.52
N ALA A 4 6.43 -9.53 -8.80
CA ALA A 4 6.47 -9.20 -7.36
C ALA A 4 6.20 -7.71 -7.11
N VAL A 5 6.78 -6.84 -7.93
CA VAL A 5 6.56 -5.38 -7.87
C VAL A 5 5.09 -5.04 -8.13
N ILE A 6 4.50 -5.63 -9.18
CA ILE A 6 3.08 -5.41 -9.52
C ILE A 6 2.16 -5.87 -8.39
N LEU A 7 2.43 -7.04 -7.80
CA LEU A 7 1.65 -7.55 -6.67
C LEU A 7 1.74 -6.63 -5.45
N MET A 8 2.92 -6.09 -5.14
CA MET A 8 3.07 -5.13 -4.05
C MET A 8 2.30 -3.83 -4.29
N PHE A 9 2.30 -3.32 -5.53
CA PHE A 9 1.47 -2.16 -5.89
C PHE A 9 -0.03 -2.46 -5.79
N MET A 10 -0.49 -3.66 -6.16
CA MET A 10 -1.89 -4.06 -5.95
C MET A 10 -2.25 -4.12 -4.46
N VAL A 11 -1.36 -4.66 -3.61
CA VAL A 11 -1.56 -4.70 -2.16
C VAL A 11 -1.59 -3.27 -1.57
N ALA A 12 -0.70 -2.39 -2.02
CA ALA A 12 -0.71 -0.98 -1.62
C ALA A 12 -2.04 -0.31 -2.00
N GLY A 13 -2.53 -0.50 -3.24
CA GLY A 13 -3.82 0.01 -3.67
C GLY A 13 -5.01 -0.54 -2.86
N MET A 14 -4.99 -1.83 -2.54
CA MET A 14 -5.99 -2.47 -1.67
C MET A 14 -5.97 -1.91 -0.24
N LEU A 15 -4.79 -1.61 0.31
CA LEU A 15 -4.64 -0.96 1.62
C LEU A 15 -5.20 0.48 1.61
N VAL A 16 -5.00 1.23 0.53
CA VAL A 16 -5.63 2.57 0.36
C VAL A 16 -7.15 2.44 0.28
N GLY A 17 -7.67 1.45 -0.43
CA GLY A 17 -9.11 1.14 -0.46
C GLY A 17 -9.66 0.74 0.91
N GLY A 18 -8.90 -0.03 1.69
CA GLY A 18 -9.20 -0.38 3.07
C GLY A 18 -9.20 0.84 4.00
N ALA A 19 -8.26 1.76 3.82
CA ALA A 19 -8.23 3.04 4.55
C ALA A 19 -9.49 3.88 4.26
N TRP A 20 -9.92 3.95 2.99
CA TRP A 20 -11.15 4.66 2.60
C TRP A 20 -12.42 4.02 3.18
N SER A 21 -12.48 2.68 3.21
CA SER A 21 -13.59 1.96 3.85
C SER A 21 -13.63 2.22 5.36
N ALA A 22 -12.48 2.18 6.04
CA ALA A 22 -12.37 2.50 7.46
C ALA A 22 -12.74 3.96 7.76
N TYR A 23 -12.42 4.88 6.85
CA TYR A 23 -12.81 6.29 6.94
C TYR A 23 -14.32 6.47 6.89
N LYS A 24 -14.99 5.79 5.94
CA LYS A 24 -16.45 5.79 5.86
C LYS A 24 -17.13 5.18 7.07
N GLN A 25 -16.50 4.22 7.75
CA GLN A 25 -17.01 3.65 9.00
C GLN A 25 -16.86 4.58 10.22
N GLY A 26 -16.36 5.81 10.06
CA GLY A 26 -16.17 6.77 11.15
C GLY A 26 -14.97 6.46 12.05
N SER A 27 -14.21 5.41 11.72
CA SER A 27 -13.09 4.92 12.53
C SER A 27 -11.78 5.57 12.10
N LYS A 28 -11.54 6.78 12.62
CA LYS A 28 -10.35 7.59 12.30
C LYS A 28 -9.04 6.85 12.61
N PHE A 29 -8.98 6.11 13.71
CA PHE A 29 -7.79 5.35 14.10
C PHE A 29 -7.42 4.27 13.07
N TRP A 30 -8.40 3.47 12.64
CA TRP A 30 -8.19 2.41 11.66
C TRP A 30 -7.87 2.94 10.26
N THR A 31 -8.42 4.11 9.92
CA THR A 31 -8.08 4.83 8.68
C THR A 31 -6.61 5.21 8.64
N VAL A 32 -6.11 5.80 9.73
CA VAL A 32 -4.71 6.26 9.82
C VAL A 32 -3.77 5.06 9.80
N MET A 33 -4.09 3.98 10.52
CA MET A 33 -3.29 2.75 10.48
C MET A 33 -3.21 2.14 9.07
N ALA A 34 -4.35 2.03 8.38
CA ALA A 34 -4.39 1.53 7.01
C ALA A 34 -3.64 2.45 6.03
N ALA A 35 -3.73 3.78 6.21
CA ALA A 35 -3.00 4.74 5.38
C ALA A 35 -1.47 4.64 5.59
N VAL A 36 -1.00 4.51 6.83
CA VAL A 36 0.42 4.32 7.14
C VAL A 36 0.95 3.01 6.55
N LEU A 37 0.18 1.93 6.66
CA LEU A 37 0.52 0.64 6.06
C LEU A 37 0.56 0.70 4.53
N ALA A 38 -0.40 1.39 3.91
CA ALA A 38 -0.39 1.62 2.46
C ALA A 38 0.86 2.37 2.00
N LEU A 39 1.28 3.38 2.77
CA LEU A 39 2.46 4.20 2.46
C LEU A 39 3.75 3.40 2.58
N ALA A 40 3.87 2.56 3.62
CA ALA A 40 5.00 1.64 3.78
C ALA A 40 5.05 0.58 2.66
N ALA A 41 3.90 0.01 2.29
CA ALA A 41 3.81 -0.96 1.19
C ALA A 41 4.19 -0.33 -0.16
N ALA A 42 3.76 0.90 -0.44
CA ALA A 42 4.15 1.63 -1.64
C ALA A 42 5.65 1.94 -1.66
N ALA A 43 6.23 2.37 -0.55
CA ALA A 43 7.67 2.62 -0.45
C ALA A 43 8.50 1.35 -0.68
N ALA A 44 8.08 0.22 -0.10
CA ALA A 44 8.71 -1.07 -0.33
C ALA A 44 8.62 -1.52 -1.80
N ALA A 45 7.45 -1.32 -2.44
CA ALA A 45 7.25 -1.64 -3.85
C ALA A 45 8.17 -0.81 -4.77
N ILE A 46 8.33 0.48 -4.47
CA ILE A 46 9.23 1.38 -5.21
C ILE A 46 10.70 0.97 -5.01
N ALA A 47 11.10 0.66 -3.78
CA ALA A 47 12.47 0.24 -3.47
C ALA A 47 12.83 -1.06 -4.22
N TRP A 48 11.91 -2.03 -4.26
CA TRP A 48 12.10 -3.26 -5.03
C TRP A 48 12.13 -3.01 -6.53
N MET A 49 11.26 -2.12 -7.05
CA MET A 49 11.28 -1.74 -8.47
C MET A 49 12.64 -1.17 -8.89
N ILE A 50 13.24 -0.30 -8.08
CA ILE A 50 14.56 0.29 -8.34
C ILE A 50 15.64 -0.80 -8.33
N GLY A 51 15.60 -1.72 -7.37
CA GLY A 51 16.54 -2.84 -7.30
C GLY A 51 16.43 -3.80 -8.49
N GLU A 52 15.23 -3.99 -9.04
CA GLU A 52 14.98 -4.84 -10.21
C GLU A 52 15.37 -4.16 -11.54
N MET A 53 15.52 -2.83 -11.55
CA MET A 53 15.93 -2.04 -12.73
C MET A 53 17.46 -1.94 -12.88
N GLN A 54 18.25 -2.38 -11.89
CA GLN A 54 19.70 -2.50 -11.97
C GLN A 54 20.14 -3.87 -12.51
#